data_AF-A0A1A8IGD4-F1
#
_entry.id   AF-A0A1A8IGD4-F1
#
_cell.length_a   1.000
_cell.length_b   1.000
_cell.length_c   1.000
_cell.angle_alpha   90.00
_cell.angle_beta   90.00
_cell.angle_gamma   90.00
#
_symmetry.space_group_name_H-M   'P 1'
#
loop_
_entity.id
_entity.type
_entity.pdbx_description
1 polymer ?
#
loop_
_entity_poly.entity_id
_entity_poly.type
_entity_poly.pdbx_seq_one_letter_code
_entity_poly.pdbx_strand_id
1 'polypeptide(L)'
;LVFYNRTCQCAGNFMGFNCADCKFGYFGENCNERRETLRRNILHLTRSERIRLVSYLNLAKQTVSRDYVVATGTYREMGNGSSPMFADVSVYDVFVWMHYYVSRNALLGGPGNVWPDVDFGHWAPAFSPWHRVYLLHWEHEIRKLTGDTSFSIPYWDWRDAQGCDVCTDDLMGARSRQ
;
A
#
# COMPACT_ATOMS: atom_id res chain seq x y z
N LEU A 1 20.70 -3.85 -0.15
CA LEU A 1 21.90 -3.90 -1.02
C LEU A 1 21.86 -4.98 -2.11
N VAL A 2 20.93 -5.96 -2.10
CA VAL A 2 20.87 -7.02 -3.13
C VAL A 2 20.55 -6.48 -4.53
N PHE A 3 19.54 -5.62 -4.66
CA PHE A 3 19.14 -5.05 -5.95
C PHE A 3 19.86 -3.73 -6.26
N TYR A 4 19.90 -2.82 -5.28
CA TYR A 4 20.46 -1.47 -5.45
C TYR A 4 21.41 -1.13 -4.30
N ASN A 5 22.47 -0.42 -4.64
CA ASN A 5 23.45 0.15 -3.70
C ASN A 5 23.43 1.69 -3.66
N ARG A 6 22.57 2.32 -4.47
CA ARG A 6 22.35 3.76 -4.53
C ARG A 6 20.86 4.03 -4.68
N THR A 7 20.36 5.02 -3.97
CA THR A 7 18.97 5.49 -4.03
C THR A 7 18.95 7.01 -3.99
N CYS A 8 17.83 7.62 -4.39
CA CYS A 8 17.63 9.05 -4.23
C CYS A 8 17.60 9.41 -2.73
N GLN A 9 18.22 10.55 -2.40
CA GLN A 9 18.12 11.19 -1.10
C GLN A 9 17.57 12.60 -1.32
N CYS A 10 16.34 12.82 -0.85
CA CYS A 10 15.63 14.06 -1.12
C CYS A 10 15.96 15.14 -0.09
N ALA A 11 16.06 16.38 -0.54
CA ALA A 11 16.30 17.54 0.31
C ALA A 11 15.00 18.02 0.99
N GLY A 12 15.12 18.68 2.14
CA GLY A 12 14.00 19.36 2.79
C GLY A 12 12.79 18.45 3.03
N ASN A 13 11.61 18.87 2.57
CA ASN A 13 10.34 18.15 2.72
C ASN A 13 9.94 17.32 1.49
N PHE A 14 10.84 17.14 0.53
CA PHE A 14 10.60 16.28 -0.62
C PHE A 14 10.79 14.79 -0.25
N MET A 15 10.09 13.91 -0.96
CA MET A 15 10.14 12.44 -0.87
C MET A 15 9.82 11.79 -2.23
N GLY A 16 9.66 10.47 -2.25
CA GLY A 16 9.32 9.71 -3.44
C GLY A 16 10.55 9.14 -4.13
N PHE A 17 10.35 8.19 -5.05
CA PHE A 17 11.45 7.47 -5.71
C PHE A 17 12.39 8.39 -6.52
N ASN A 18 11.88 9.55 -6.97
CA ASN A 18 12.58 10.56 -7.76
C ASN A 18 12.59 11.96 -7.08
N CYS A 19 12.24 12.05 -5.80
CA CYS A 19 12.13 13.31 -5.06
C CYS A 19 11.07 14.31 -5.56
N ALA A 20 10.09 13.85 -6.35
CA ALA A 20 9.00 14.70 -6.86
C ALA A 20 7.76 14.77 -5.93
N ASP A 21 7.70 13.94 -4.89
CA ASP A 21 6.59 13.93 -3.94
C ASP A 21 6.94 14.73 -2.67
N CYS A 22 5.94 15.03 -1.84
CA CYS A 22 6.14 15.68 -0.54
C CYS A 22 6.03 14.69 0.62
N LYS A 23 6.87 14.82 1.64
CA LYS A 23 6.81 14.01 2.88
C LYS A 23 5.39 13.97 3.44
N PHE A 24 4.99 12.83 4.03
CA PHE A 24 3.65 12.69 4.62
C PHE A 24 3.30 13.87 5.55
N GLY A 25 2.17 14.54 5.27
CA GLY A 25 1.73 15.74 5.98
C GLY A 25 2.16 17.07 5.35
N TYR A 26 2.99 17.04 4.30
CA TYR A 26 3.38 18.20 3.50
C TYR A 26 2.76 18.13 2.10
N PHE A 27 2.42 19.29 1.56
CA PHE A 27 1.73 19.47 0.29
C PHE A 27 2.23 20.73 -0.44
N GLY A 28 1.69 20.96 -1.65
CA GLY A 28 2.04 22.08 -2.52
C GLY A 28 3.27 21.78 -3.38
N GLU A 29 3.46 22.55 -4.45
CA GLU A 29 4.56 22.34 -5.43
C GLU A 29 5.95 22.34 -4.78
N ASN A 30 6.10 23.10 -3.69
CA ASN A 30 7.36 23.26 -2.96
C ASN A 30 7.42 22.46 -1.63
N CYS A 31 6.43 21.62 -1.35
CA CYS A 31 6.34 20.83 -0.11
C CYS A 31 6.43 21.64 1.20
N ASN A 32 5.92 22.87 1.18
CA ASN A 32 5.96 23.80 2.31
C ASN A 32 4.61 23.93 3.04
N GLU A 33 3.53 23.36 2.50
CA GLU A 33 2.21 23.44 3.11
C GLU A 33 1.99 22.25 4.04
N ARG A 34 1.97 22.49 5.36
CA ARG A 34 1.61 21.46 6.34
C ARG A 34 0.10 21.31 6.42
N ARG A 35 -0.42 20.09 6.22
CA ARG A 35 -1.84 19.78 6.39
C ARG A 35 -2.01 18.52 7.22
N GLU A 36 -3.02 18.53 8.09
CA GLU A 36 -3.41 17.37 8.89
C GLU A 36 -4.65 16.71 8.28
N THR A 37 -4.68 15.38 8.30
CA THR A 37 -5.80 14.60 7.77
C THR A 37 -6.37 13.71 8.88
N LEU A 38 -7.70 13.66 8.97
CA LEU A 38 -8.40 12.92 10.02
C LEU A 38 -8.95 11.63 9.45
N ARG A 39 -8.40 10.49 9.88
CA ARG A 39 -8.97 9.17 9.62
C ARG A 39 -10.16 8.95 10.56
N ARG A 40 -11.36 8.84 10.00
CA ARG A 40 -12.62 8.70 10.74
C ARG A 40 -13.07 7.23 10.79
N ASN A 41 -13.94 6.91 11.75
CA ASN A 41 -14.61 5.61 11.76
C ASN A 41 -15.46 5.48 10.48
N ILE A 42 -15.32 4.37 9.76
CA ILE A 42 -16.01 4.07 8.51
C ILE A 42 -17.54 4.13 8.67
N LEU A 43 -18.07 3.77 9.83
CA LEU A 43 -19.50 3.79 10.12
C LEU A 43 -20.05 5.22 10.27
N HIS A 44 -19.20 6.21 10.58
CA HIS A 44 -19.57 7.62 10.71
C HIS A 44 -19.44 8.41 9.40
N LEU A 45 -19.03 7.76 8.30
CA LEU A 45 -18.99 8.37 6.98
C LEU A 45 -20.41 8.58 6.45
N THR A 46 -20.63 9.75 5.85
CA THR A 46 -21.84 10.05 5.08
C THR A 46 -21.93 9.16 3.84
N ARG A 47 -23.13 9.07 3.23
CA ARG A 47 -23.33 8.25 2.02
C ARG A 47 -22.37 8.61 0.87
N SER A 48 -22.14 9.91 0.64
CA SER A 48 -21.21 10.36 -0.40
C SER A 48 -19.76 10.01 -0.06
N GLU A 49 -19.36 10.09 1.21
CA GLU A 49 -18.02 9.67 1.65
C GLU A 49 -17.82 8.15 1.50
N ARG A 50 -18.84 7.32 1.75
CA ARG A 50 -18.79 5.86 1.53
C ARG A 50 -18.64 5.54 0.03
N ILE A 51 -19.45 6.17 -0.83
CA ILE A 51 -19.34 6.02 -2.28
C ILE A 51 -17.95 6.44 -2.76
N ARG A 52 -17.42 7.56 -2.24
CA ARG A 52 -16.07 8.05 -2.57
C ARG A 52 -15.01 7.00 -2.21
N LEU A 53 -15.05 6.46 -0.99
CA LEU A 53 -14.14 5.41 -0.55
C LEU A 53 -14.17 4.20 -1.47
N VAL A 54 -15.34 3.60 -1.68
CA VAL A 54 -15.49 2.38 -2.51
C VAL A 54 -15.07 2.65 -3.96
N SER A 55 -15.44 3.81 -4.51
CA SER A 55 -15.03 4.22 -5.85
C SER A 55 -13.52 4.34 -5.99
N TYR A 56 -12.84 4.93 -5.00
CA TYR A 56 -11.38 5.09 -5.05
C TYR A 56 -10.64 3.76 -4.87
N LEU A 57 -11.13 2.87 -4.00
CA LEU A 57 -10.57 1.52 -3.87
C LEU A 57 -10.72 0.72 -5.17
N ASN A 58 -11.90 0.80 -5.82
CA ASN A 58 -12.14 0.16 -7.11
C ASN A 58 -11.27 0.76 -8.21
N LEU A 59 -11.12 2.09 -8.26
CA LEU A 59 -10.25 2.75 -9.21
C LEU A 59 -8.79 2.32 -9.03
N ALA A 60 -8.29 2.26 -7.78
CA ALA A 60 -6.94 1.79 -7.47
C ALA A 60 -6.73 0.33 -7.88
N LYS A 61 -7.76 -0.53 -7.77
CA LYS A 61 -7.70 -1.93 -8.20
C LYS A 61 -7.74 -2.10 -9.72
N GLN A 62 -8.33 -1.16 -10.45
CA GLN A 62 -8.45 -1.23 -11.91
C GLN A 62 -7.40 -0.41 -12.67
N THR A 63 -6.62 0.41 -11.98
CA THR A 63 -5.60 1.25 -12.60
C THR A 63 -4.21 0.66 -12.40
N VAL A 64 -3.49 0.38 -13.49
CA VAL A 64 -2.08 -0.04 -13.46
C VAL A 64 -1.23 1.05 -12.81
N SER A 65 -0.36 0.64 -11.87
CA SER A 65 0.59 1.55 -11.22
C SER A 65 1.58 2.11 -12.24
N ARG A 66 1.79 3.43 -12.21
CA ARG A 66 2.76 4.09 -13.08
C ARG A 66 4.16 4.15 -12.49
N ASP A 67 4.26 4.07 -11.17
CA ASP A 67 5.50 4.30 -10.43
C ASP A 67 6.15 2.98 -9.98
N TYR A 68 5.37 1.90 -9.89
CA TYR A 68 5.84 0.63 -9.34
C TYR A 68 5.42 -0.56 -10.20
N VAL A 69 6.37 -1.46 -10.40
CA VAL A 69 6.17 -2.83 -10.89
C VAL A 69 6.59 -3.81 -9.81
N VAL A 70 6.11 -5.05 -9.89
CA VAL A 70 6.42 -6.09 -8.89
C VAL A 70 7.33 -7.15 -9.45
N ALA A 71 8.24 -7.67 -8.62
CA ALA A 71 9.13 -8.74 -9.04
C ALA A 71 8.37 -10.07 -9.14
N THR A 72 8.60 -10.80 -10.22
CA THR A 72 8.00 -12.14 -10.47
C THR A 72 8.99 -13.29 -10.29
N GLY A 73 10.24 -12.97 -9.97
CA GLY A 73 11.31 -13.93 -9.69
C GLY A 73 12.30 -13.41 -8.65
N THR A 74 13.18 -14.29 -8.18
CA THR A 74 14.29 -13.95 -7.30
C THR A 74 15.41 -13.22 -8.06
N TYR A 75 16.27 -12.50 -7.35
CA TYR A 75 17.42 -11.82 -7.95
C TYR A 75 18.35 -12.77 -8.73
N ARG A 76 18.49 -14.03 -8.26
CA ARG A 76 19.27 -15.06 -8.95
C ARG A 76 18.62 -15.47 -10.27
N GLU A 77 17.29 -15.67 -10.29
CA GLU A 77 16.54 -15.96 -11.51
C GLU A 77 16.58 -14.80 -12.50
N MET A 78 16.68 -13.57 -12.01
CA MET A 78 16.91 -12.37 -12.82
C MET A 78 18.34 -12.27 -13.39
N GLY A 79 19.14 -13.34 -13.38
CA GLY A 79 20.53 -13.33 -13.82
C GLY A 79 21.38 -12.30 -13.07
N ASN A 80 21.15 -12.15 -11.76
CA ASN A 80 21.75 -11.12 -10.91
C ASN A 80 21.54 -9.69 -11.46
N GLY A 81 20.37 -9.44 -12.03
CA GLY A 81 19.95 -8.14 -12.56
C GLY A 81 20.12 -7.98 -14.08
N SER A 82 20.75 -8.93 -14.78
CA SER A 82 20.88 -8.88 -16.25
C SER A 82 19.60 -9.26 -17.00
N SER A 83 18.65 -9.92 -16.36
CA SER A 83 17.39 -10.37 -16.97
C SER A 83 16.21 -9.97 -16.08
N PRO A 84 15.68 -8.74 -16.24
CA PRO A 84 14.63 -8.22 -15.35
C PRO A 84 13.35 -9.07 -15.45
N MET A 85 12.80 -9.46 -14.28
CA MET A 85 11.55 -10.19 -14.18
C MET A 85 10.55 -9.38 -13.35
N PHE A 86 9.80 -8.52 -14.03
CA PHE A 86 8.81 -7.65 -13.43
C PHE A 86 7.47 -7.77 -14.15
N ALA A 87 6.38 -7.49 -13.42
CA ALA A 87 5.05 -7.41 -13.97
C ALA A 87 4.38 -6.09 -13.57
N ASP A 88 3.62 -5.54 -14.51
CA ASP A 88 2.68 -4.47 -14.24
C ASP A 88 1.53 -5.00 -13.38
N VAL A 89 1.15 -4.24 -12.36
CA VAL A 89 0.03 -4.56 -11.47
C VAL A 89 -0.75 -3.30 -11.15
N SER A 90 -1.99 -3.47 -10.68
CA SER A 90 -2.81 -2.34 -10.26
C SER A 90 -2.19 -1.60 -9.06
N VAL A 91 -2.54 -0.34 -8.85
CA VAL A 91 -2.12 0.42 -7.66
C VAL A 91 -2.46 -0.35 -6.39
N TYR A 92 -3.66 -0.93 -6.29
CA TYR A 92 -4.06 -1.77 -5.16
C TYR A 92 -3.16 -3.00 -5.01
N ASP A 93 -2.84 -3.67 -6.12
CA ASP A 93 -2.07 -4.91 -6.11
C ASP A 93 -0.58 -4.71 -5.83
N VAL A 94 -0.01 -3.52 -6.06
CA VAL A 94 1.32 -3.17 -5.53
C VAL A 94 1.37 -3.37 -4.02
N PHE A 95 0.34 -2.89 -3.31
CA PHE A 95 0.27 -2.98 -1.86
C PHE A 95 -0.01 -4.42 -1.40
N VAL A 96 -0.91 -5.14 -2.09
CA VAL A 96 -1.10 -6.58 -1.84
C VAL A 96 0.20 -7.36 -2.01
N TRP A 97 0.93 -7.12 -3.10
CA TRP A 97 2.20 -7.78 -3.37
C TRP A 97 3.26 -7.41 -2.32
N MET A 98 3.33 -6.15 -1.89
CA MET A 98 4.27 -5.71 -0.87
C MET A 98 4.03 -6.42 0.48
N HIS A 99 2.78 -6.62 0.88
CA HIS A 99 2.42 -7.37 2.08
C HIS A 99 2.69 -8.87 1.94
N TYR A 100 2.37 -9.46 0.79
CA TYR A 100 2.77 -10.83 0.47
C TYR A 100 4.29 -11.00 0.53
N TYR A 101 5.05 -10.08 -0.07
CA TYR A 101 6.49 -10.18 -0.18
C TYR A 101 7.21 -10.06 1.17
N VAL A 102 6.64 -9.31 2.11
CA VAL A 102 7.20 -9.17 3.47
C VAL A 102 6.93 -10.39 4.36
N SER A 103 5.87 -11.15 4.06
CA SER A 103 5.37 -12.25 4.91
C SER A 103 5.57 -13.65 4.31
N ARG A 104 5.98 -13.74 3.04
CA ARG A 104 6.24 -15.02 2.37
C ARG A 104 7.52 -15.70 2.92
N ASN A 105 7.57 -17.01 2.78
CA ASN A 105 8.76 -17.81 3.07
C ASN A 105 10.00 -17.25 2.33
N ALA A 106 11.15 -17.25 3.02
CA ALA A 106 12.41 -16.88 2.36
C ALA A 106 12.84 -17.98 1.40
N LEU A 107 13.09 -17.61 0.14
CA LEU A 107 13.55 -18.55 -0.88
C LEU A 107 15.05 -18.74 -0.75
N LEU A 108 15.47 -19.97 -0.46
CA LEU A 108 16.89 -20.32 -0.31
C LEU A 108 17.52 -20.76 -1.65
N GLY A 109 16.68 -20.94 -2.67
CA GLY A 109 17.05 -21.30 -4.04
C GLY A 109 16.87 -22.78 -4.34
N GLY A 110 16.41 -23.09 -5.55
CA GLY A 110 15.97 -24.43 -5.95
C GLY A 110 14.48 -24.67 -5.66
N PRO A 111 13.80 -25.58 -6.39
CA PRO A 111 12.37 -25.83 -6.21
C PRO A 111 12.04 -26.32 -4.80
N GLY A 112 11.06 -25.67 -4.14
CA GLY A 112 10.58 -26.07 -2.82
C GLY A 112 11.54 -25.80 -1.64
N ASN A 113 12.73 -25.27 -1.90
CA ASN A 113 13.72 -24.98 -0.86
C ASN A 113 13.47 -23.58 -0.26
N VAL A 114 12.71 -23.57 0.83
CA VAL A 114 12.25 -22.35 1.48
C VAL A 114 12.47 -22.42 2.99
N TRP A 115 12.65 -21.27 3.61
CA TRP A 115 12.58 -21.12 5.06
C TRP A 115 11.19 -20.55 5.42
N PRO A 116 10.30 -21.34 6.06
CA PRO A 116 8.93 -20.93 6.34
C PRO A 116 8.76 -20.05 7.60
N ASP A 117 9.69 -20.10 8.54
CA ASP A 117 9.56 -19.40 9.84
C ASP A 117 10.25 -18.03 9.83
N VAL A 118 9.93 -17.18 8.86
CA VAL A 118 10.44 -15.80 8.78
C VAL A 118 9.37 -14.85 8.29
N ASP A 119 9.17 -13.76 9.02
CA ASP A 119 8.23 -12.70 8.67
C ASP A 119 8.85 -11.35 9.02
N PHE A 120 8.90 -10.43 8.07
CA PHE A 120 9.50 -9.10 8.23
C PHE A 120 8.47 -8.01 8.57
N GLY A 121 7.17 -8.33 8.49
CA GLY A 121 6.04 -7.44 8.72
C GLY A 121 5.20 -7.81 9.94
N HIS A 122 5.35 -9.02 10.50
CA HIS A 122 4.60 -9.53 11.65
C HIS A 122 5.53 -10.21 12.66
N TRP A 123 4.97 -10.58 13.82
CA TRP A 123 5.65 -11.35 14.89
C TRP A 123 6.98 -10.75 15.39
N ALA A 124 7.16 -9.45 15.16
CA ALA A 124 8.38 -8.73 15.45
C ALA A 124 8.05 -7.26 15.79
N PRO A 125 8.98 -6.51 16.41
CA PRO A 125 8.79 -5.09 16.74
C PRO A 125 8.48 -4.19 15.52
N ALA A 126 8.78 -4.67 14.31
CA ALA A 126 8.47 -3.98 13.07
C ALA A 126 6.98 -3.97 12.71
N PHE A 127 6.12 -4.78 13.36
CA PHE A 127 4.71 -4.92 12.99
C PHE A 127 3.97 -3.60 12.86
N SER A 128 3.90 -2.83 13.95
CA SER A 128 3.22 -1.52 13.97
C SER A 128 3.84 -0.49 13.03
N PRO A 129 5.17 -0.24 13.04
CA PRO A 129 5.75 0.76 12.15
C PRO A 129 5.66 0.38 10.67
N TRP A 130 5.80 -0.91 10.31
CA TRP A 130 5.69 -1.37 8.93
C TRP A 130 4.27 -1.12 8.39
N HIS A 131 3.24 -1.55 9.12
CA HIS A 131 1.84 -1.34 8.72
C HIS A 131 1.44 0.14 8.71
N ARG A 132 2.04 0.96 9.58
CA ARG A 132 1.83 2.41 9.56
C ARG A 132 2.34 3.04 8.26
N VAL A 133 3.56 2.70 7.83
CA VAL A 133 4.12 3.22 6.58
C VAL A 133 3.38 2.66 5.37
N TYR A 134 2.98 1.38 5.40
CA TYR A 134 2.12 0.76 4.39
C TYR A 134 0.85 1.59 4.17
N LEU A 135 0.11 1.91 5.23
CA LEU A 135 -1.14 2.67 5.13
C LEU A 135 -0.92 4.13 4.71
N LEU A 136 0.19 4.76 5.13
CA LEU A 136 0.53 6.12 4.69
C LEU A 136 0.86 6.15 3.19
N HIS A 137 1.63 5.17 2.71
CA HIS A 137 1.99 5.07 1.31
C HIS A 137 0.78 4.73 0.43
N TRP A 138 -0.09 3.83 0.89
CA TRP A 138 -1.30 3.46 0.16
C TRP A 138 -2.28 4.63 0.03
N GLU A 139 -2.49 5.37 1.12
CA GLU A 139 -3.29 6.60 1.11
C GLU A 139 -2.70 7.65 0.17
N HIS A 140 -1.37 7.82 0.15
CA HIS A 140 -0.67 8.74 -0.75
C HIS A 140 -0.84 8.37 -2.23
N GLU A 141 -0.69 7.10 -2.60
CA GLU A 141 -0.87 6.65 -3.98
C GLU A 141 -2.33 6.79 -4.45
N ILE A 142 -3.32 6.57 -3.57
CA ILE A 142 -4.72 6.85 -3.90
C ILE A 142 -4.96 8.35 -4.09
N ARG A 143 -4.39 9.22 -3.24
CA ARG A 143 -4.47 10.69 -3.43
C ARG A 143 -3.86 11.12 -4.76
N LYS A 144 -2.69 10.58 -5.13
CA LYS A 144 -2.04 10.84 -6.43
C LYS A 144 -2.91 10.38 -7.60
N LEU A 145 -3.44 9.16 -7.53
CA LEU A 145 -4.29 8.59 -8.57
C LEU A 145 -5.57 9.41 -8.80
N THR A 146 -6.18 9.90 -7.73
CA THR A 146 -7.48 10.57 -7.77
C THR A 146 -7.39 12.09 -7.90
N GLY A 147 -6.25 12.68 -7.57
CA GLY A 147 -6.09 14.12 -7.37
C GLY A 147 -6.76 14.65 -6.08
N ASP A 148 -7.44 13.80 -5.31
CA ASP A 148 -8.13 14.19 -4.07
C ASP A 148 -7.16 14.19 -2.89
N THR A 149 -6.45 15.30 -2.71
CA THR A 149 -5.52 15.47 -1.57
C THR A 149 -6.19 15.43 -0.20
N SER A 150 -7.53 15.52 -0.12
CA SER A 150 -8.29 15.45 1.14
C SER A 150 -8.65 14.01 1.54
N PHE A 151 -8.50 13.04 0.64
CA PHE A 151 -8.83 11.65 0.90
C PHE A 151 -8.06 11.11 2.11
N SER A 152 -8.72 10.35 2.97
CA SER A 152 -8.04 9.58 4.01
C SER A 152 -8.71 8.23 4.19
N ILE A 153 -7.90 7.21 4.49
CA ILE A 153 -8.39 5.86 4.72
C ILE A 153 -9.11 5.83 6.08
N PRO A 154 -10.40 5.46 6.14
CA PRO A 154 -11.10 5.34 7.41
C PRO A 154 -10.63 4.11 8.18
N TYR A 155 -10.98 4.03 9.46
CA TYR A 155 -10.79 2.82 10.26
C TYR A 155 -12.12 2.14 10.54
N TRP A 156 -12.07 0.84 10.77
CA TRP A 156 -13.17 0.07 11.34
C TRP A 156 -12.87 -0.22 12.80
N ASP A 157 -13.71 0.27 13.70
CA ASP A 157 -13.63 -0.08 15.11
C ASP A 157 -14.31 -1.44 15.34
N TRP A 158 -13.51 -2.50 15.29
CA TRP A 158 -14.00 -3.88 15.36
C TRP A 158 -13.97 -4.48 16.77
N ARG A 159 -13.53 -3.71 17.78
CA ARG A 159 -13.23 -4.24 19.13
C ARG A 159 -14.39 -4.98 19.80
N ASP A 160 -15.61 -4.48 19.60
CA ASP A 160 -16.85 -5.04 20.18
C ASP A 160 -17.78 -5.66 19.12
N ALA A 161 -17.31 -5.78 17.87
CA ALA A 161 -18.12 -6.24 16.75
C ALA A 161 -18.49 -7.72 16.91
N GLN A 162 -19.79 -8.04 16.86
CA GLN A 162 -20.31 -9.42 16.91
C GLN A 162 -20.34 -10.08 15.52
N GLY A 163 -20.10 -9.30 14.47
CA GLY A 163 -20.06 -9.71 13.08
C GLY A 163 -19.34 -8.67 12.24
N CYS A 164 -19.47 -8.77 10.91
CA CYS A 164 -18.88 -7.77 10.02
C CYS A 164 -19.86 -6.61 9.78
N ASP A 165 -19.79 -5.57 10.62
CA ASP A 165 -20.67 -4.38 10.52
C ASP A 165 -20.46 -3.57 9.22
N VAL A 166 -19.32 -3.79 8.56
CA VAL A 166 -18.93 -3.12 7.30
C VAL A 166 -19.23 -3.98 6.06
N CYS A 167 -19.70 -5.22 6.23
CA CYS A 167 -20.04 -6.13 5.14
C CYS A 167 -21.45 -5.86 4.63
N THR A 168 -21.61 -4.71 3.98
CA THR A 168 -22.83 -4.22 3.36
C THR A 168 -22.53 -3.72 1.95
N ASP A 169 -23.54 -3.69 1.08
CA ASP A 169 -23.33 -3.31 -0.34
C ASP A 169 -23.00 -1.82 -0.53
N ASP A 170 -23.19 -0.98 0.49
CA ASP A 170 -22.72 0.41 0.51
C ASP A 170 -21.26 0.55 0.99
N LEU A 171 -20.65 -0.52 1.47
CA LEU A 171 -19.27 -0.58 1.95
C LEU A 171 -18.53 -1.79 1.34
N MET A 172 -18.16 -2.79 2.15
CA MET A 172 -17.19 -3.83 1.79
C MET A 172 -17.83 -5.05 1.10
N GLY A 173 -19.13 -4.99 0.81
CA GLY A 173 -19.92 -6.04 0.15
C GLY A 173 -20.71 -6.89 1.15
N ALA A 174 -22.01 -7.08 0.90
CA ALA A 174 -22.82 -7.98 1.70
C ALA A 174 -22.58 -9.45 1.34
N ARG A 175 -22.91 -10.35 2.28
CA ARG A 175 -22.91 -11.79 2.01
C ARG A 175 -23.89 -12.11 0.88
N SER A 176 -23.41 -12.78 -0.17
CA SER A 176 -24.28 -13.35 -1.19
C SER A 176 -25.27 -14.33 -0.56
N ARG A 177 -26.54 -14.24 -0.95
CA ARG A 177 -27.59 -15.19 -0.51
C ARG A 177 -27.61 -16.49 -1.33
N GLN A 178 -26.63 -16.68 -2.21
CA GLN A 178 -26.48 -17.85 -3.07
C GLN A 178 -25.52 -18.86 -2.44
#